data_AF-A0A7C1DVB2-F1
#
_entry.id   AF-A0A7C1DVB2-F1
#
_cell.length_a   1.000
_cell.length_b   1.000
_cell.length_c   1.000
_cell.angle_alpha   90.00
_cell.angle_beta   90.00
_cell.angle_gamma   90.00
#
_symmetry.space_group_name_H-M   'P 1'
#
loop_
_entity.id
_entity.type
_entity.pdbx_description
1 polymer ?
#
loop_
_entity_poly.entity_id
_entity_poly.type
_entity_poly.pdbx_seq_one_letter_code
_entity_poly.pdbx_strand_id
1 'polypeptide(L)' 'MWVVVRNLDGKVSEVELPASHYVEIGDVLSDGSVVIDLPYPDEPDEDFIPMDSYDEEELD' A
#
# COMPACT_ATOMS: atom_id res chain seq x y z
N MET A 1 -10.79 -4.04 4.01
CA MET A 1 -9.77 -3.04 3.61
C MET A 1 -9.89 -2.86 2.11
N TRP A 2 -10.03 -1.64 1.63
CA TRP A 2 -10.04 -1.37 0.19
C TRP A 2 -8.62 -1.18 -0.29
N VAL A 3 -8.28 -1.62 -1.49
CA VAL A 3 -6.98 -1.38 -2.13
C VAL A 3 -7.18 -1.10 -3.61
N VAL A 4 -6.27 -0.36 -4.22
CA VAL A 4 -6.28 -0.12 -5.68
C VAL A 4 -5.30 -1.06 -6.33
N VAL A 5 -5.75 -1.77 -7.36
CA VAL A 5 -4.94 -2.75 -8.08
C VAL A 5 -4.88 -2.45 -9.57
N ARG A 6 -3.80 -2.87 -10.19
CA ARG A 6 -3.66 -2.99 -11.64
C ARG A 6 -3.86 -4.44 -12.05
N ASN A 7 -4.93 -4.69 -12.79
CA ASN A 7 -5.27 -6.00 -13.32
C ASN A 7 -4.28 -6.42 -14.42
N LEU A 8 -4.27 -7.71 -14.75
CA LEU A 8 -3.47 -8.27 -15.85
C LEU A 8 -3.83 -7.68 -17.23
N ASP A 9 -5.06 -7.20 -17.39
CA ASP A 9 -5.50 -6.49 -18.61
C ASP A 9 -5.00 -5.04 -18.68
N GLY A 10 -4.28 -4.59 -17.65
CA GLY A 10 -3.71 -3.26 -17.51
C GLY A 10 -4.65 -2.21 -16.90
N LYS A 11 -5.92 -2.54 -16.62
CA LYS A 11 -6.88 -1.61 -16.01
C LYS A 11 -6.69 -1.48 -14.51
N VAL A 12 -7.09 -0.33 -14.00
CA VAL A 12 -7.08 -0.02 -12.56
C VAL A 12 -8.48 -0.23 -12.00
N SER A 13 -8.57 -0.86 -10.83
CA SER A 13 -9.82 -1.05 -10.09
C SER A 13 -9.59 -1.09 -8.59
N GLU A 14 -10.64 -0.79 -7.82
CA GLU A 14 -10.66 -0.94 -6.37
C GLU A 14 -11.20 -2.32 -5.99
N VAL A 15 -10.55 -2.96 -5.03
CA VAL A 15 -10.97 -4.28 -4.51
C VAL A 15 -11.02 -4.27 -3.00
N GLU A 16 -12.02 -4.93 -2.43
CA GLU A 16 -12.13 -5.13 -0.99
C GLU A 16 -11.44 -6.43 -0.60
N LEU A 17 -10.43 -6.32 0.25
CA LEU A 17 -9.74 -7.43 0.87
C LEU A 17 -10.21 -7.65 2.32
N PRO A 18 -10.20 -8.91 2.80
CA PRO A 18 -10.45 -9.20 4.21
C PRO A 18 -9.47 -8.44 5.10
N ALA A 19 -9.94 -7.93 6.25
CA ALA A 19 -9.09 -7.18 7.19
C ALA A 19 -7.92 -8.01 7.79
N SER A 20 -7.94 -9.34 7.62
CA SER A 20 -6.84 -10.22 8.02
C SER A 20 -5.70 -10.30 7.00
N HIS A 21 -5.83 -9.64 5.84
CA HIS A 21 -4.78 -9.57 4.84
C HIS A 21 -3.89 -8.35 5.11
N TYR A 22 -2.59 -8.59 5.15
CA TYR A 22 -1.56 -7.57 5.07
C TYR A 22 -1.06 -7.54 3.63
N VAL A 23 -1.09 -6.38 3.00
CA VAL A 23 -0.63 -6.18 1.62
C VAL A 23 0.12 -4.86 1.54
N GLU A 24 1.14 -4.82 0.69
CA GLU A 24 1.94 -3.63 0.41
C GLU A 24 1.85 -3.23 -1.06
N ILE A 25 2.17 -1.98 -1.39
CA ILE A 25 2.24 -1.53 -2.79
C ILE A 25 3.33 -2.35 -3.51
N GLY A 26 2.96 -2.98 -4.62
CA GLY A 26 3.81 -3.89 -5.38
C GLY A 26 3.47 -5.37 -5.20
N ASP A 27 2.66 -5.73 -4.19
CA ASP A 27 2.23 -7.12 -4.00
C ASP A 27 1.38 -7.62 -5.18
N VAL A 28 1.55 -8.90 -5.50
CA VAL A 28 0.76 -9.60 -6.52
C VAL A 28 -0.31 -10.45 -5.82
N LEU A 29 -1.58 -10.12 -6.07
CA LEU A 29 -2.72 -10.87 -5.56
C LEU A 29 -2.88 -12.22 -6.28
N SER A 30 -3.71 -13.10 -5.73
CA SER A 30 -3.91 -14.47 -6.25
C SER A 30 -4.48 -14.53 -7.67
N ASP A 31 -5.14 -13.46 -8.13
CA ASP A 31 -5.67 -13.30 -9.48
C ASP A 31 -4.62 -12.72 -10.47
N GLY A 32 -3.41 -12.41 -9.98
CA GLY A 32 -2.32 -11.80 -10.75
C GLY A 32 -2.37 -10.27 -10.81
N SER A 33 -3.33 -9.63 -10.15
CA SER A 33 -3.41 -8.17 -10.06
C SER A 33 -2.33 -7.64 -9.13
N VAL A 34 -1.78 -6.45 -9.42
CA VAL A 34 -0.71 -5.82 -8.62
C VAL A 34 -1.30 -4.69 -7.79
N VAL A 35 -1.02 -4.65 -6.49
CA VAL A 35 -1.40 -3.54 -5.61
C VAL A 35 -0.61 -2.30 -6.00
N ILE A 36 -1.31 -1.21 -6.32
CA ILE A 36 -0.68 0.05 -6.76
C ILE A 36 -0.98 1.23 -5.83
N ASP A 37 -1.98 1.13 -4.97
CA ASP A 37 -2.29 2.13 -3.96
C ASP A 37 -3.05 1.50 -2.78
N LEU A 38 -2.84 2.05 -1.59
CA LEU A 38 -3.52 1.67 -0.35
C LEU A 38 -4.17 2.93 0.22
N PRO A 39 -5.45 2.88 0.64
CA PRO A 39 -6.02 4.00 1.37
C PRO A 39 -5.22 4.18 2.66
N TYR A 40 -4.72 5.39 2.88
CA TYR A 40 -4.16 5.77 4.16
C TYR A 40 -5.20 5.48 5.23
N PRO A 41 -4.85 4.80 6.33
CA PRO A 41 -5.79 4.65 7.45
C PRO A 41 -6.22 6.05 7.90
N ASP A 42 -7.53 6.27 8.05
CA ASP A 42 -8.11 7.55 8.51
C ASP A 42 -7.56 7.99 9.89
N GLU A 43 -7.03 7.04 10.66
CA GLU A 43 -6.27 7.29 11.89
C GLU A 43 -4.81 6.89 11.63
N PRO A 44 -3.84 7.82 11.75
CA PRO A 44 -2.45 7.40 11.84
C PRO A 44 -2.34 6.53 13.10
N ASP A 45 -1.91 5.27 12.95
CA ASP A 45 -1.46 4.47 14.08
C ASP A 45 -0.46 5.34 14.88
N GLU A 46 -0.80 5.70 16.12
CA GLU A 46 0.04 6.56 16.96
C GLU A 46 1.41 5.92 17.28
N ASP A 47 1.57 4.63 16.95
CA ASP A 47 2.80 3.85 17.02
C ASP A 47 3.47 3.61 15.64
N PHE A 48 2.89 4.12 14.54
CA PHE A 48 3.52 4.06 13.22
C PHE A 48 4.65 5.08 13.16
N ILE A 49 5.84 4.66 13.54
CA ILE A 49 7.08 5.36 13.23
C ILE A 49 7.37 5.03 11.76
N PRO A 50 7.20 5.95 10.80
CA PRO A 50 7.62 5.72 9.43
C PRO A 50 9.12 5.50 9.44
N MET A 51 9.55 4.25 9.28
CA MET A 51 10.96 3.88 9.22
C MET A 51 11.53 4.16 7.83
N ASP A 52 11.29 5.37 7.31
CA ASP A 52 11.93 5.87 6.09
C ASP A 52 11.82 7.40 6.01
N SER A 53 12.38 8.10 7.00
CA SER A 53 12.91 9.43 6.73
C SER A 53 14.38 9.24 6.42
N TYR A 54 14.72 9.26 5.13
CA TYR A 54 16.09 9.33 4.66
C TYR A 54 16.88 10.33 5.51
N ASP A 55 17.99 9.84 6.05
CA ASP A 55 18.99 10.61 6.76
C ASP A 55 19.67 11.56 5.75
N GLU A 56 19.19 12.79 5.69
CA GLU A 56 19.96 13.91 5.13
C GLU A 56 20.52 14.75 6.28
N GLU A 57 21.27 14.13 7.19
CA GLU A 57 22.47 14.78 7.71
C GLU A 57 23.34 15.14 6.50
N GLU A 58 23.30 16.39 6.06
CA GLU A 58 24.47 17.24 5.75
C GLU A 58 23.96 18.49 5.02
N LEU A 59 24.07 19.66 5.66
CA LEU A 59 24.64 20.88 5.06
C LEU A 59 24.73 22.02 6.08
N ASP A 60 25.97 22.19 6.58
CA ASP A 60 26.66 23.35 7.17
C ASP A 60 26.12 24.02 8.46
#